data_AF-A0A7S2JS54-F1
#
_entry.id   AF-A0A7S2JS54-F1
#
_cell.length_a   1.000
_cell.length_b   1.000
_cell.length_c   1.000
_cell.angle_alpha   90.00
_cell.angle_beta   90.00
_cell.angle_gamma   90.00
#
_symmetry.space_group_name_H-M   'P 1'
#
loop_
_entity.id
_entity.type
_entity.pdbx_description
1 polymer ?
#
loop_
_entity_poly.entity_id
_entity_poly.type
_entity_poly.pdbx_seq_one_letter_code
_entity_poly.pdbx_strand_id
1 'polypeptide(L)'
;AKRKIWDWDSGAYLGEIDEAPETYNVVGNLNEHGLAIGETTFGGNETLAGGAGLLDYGSLIWVTLQRAKTAREAVAMFGRLVAEYGYVSEGESFTIADAQEVWVLELIGKGKYEKGAVWVAVRIPDGHVSGHANQARIQRFPLDDPENCIYAPDVISFAISIGLWPAGRPKEEFSFSDTYDPITFSGARQSDARVWSFFSAVAEDRSFEKAYEAYVLGQNLSASARMPLHVKPRAKISAHELMGHMRNHYEGTALDP
;
A
#
# COMPACT_ATOMS: atom_id res chain seq x y z
N ALA A 1 23.06 20.26 -3.26
CA ALA A 1 24.03 19.18 -3.00
C ALA A 1 23.43 17.87 -3.50
N LYS A 2 24.23 16.80 -3.64
CA LYS A 2 23.72 15.47 -3.99
C LYS A 2 23.71 14.57 -2.77
N ARG A 3 22.68 13.72 -2.63
CA ARG A 3 22.56 12.69 -1.60
C ARG A 3 22.80 11.33 -2.24
N LYS A 4 23.69 10.54 -1.65
CA LYS A 4 23.87 9.12 -2.01
C LYS A 4 22.70 8.27 -1.51
N ILE A 5 22.22 7.40 -2.37
CA ILE A 5 21.18 6.41 -2.05
C ILE A 5 21.80 5.02 -2.03
N TRP A 6 21.41 4.27 -1.01
CA TRP A 6 21.83 2.90 -0.77
C TRP A 6 20.59 2.09 -0.55
N ASP A 7 20.51 0.95 -1.24
CA ASP A 7 19.42 0.00 -1.08
C ASP A 7 19.30 -0.41 0.39
N TRP A 8 18.08 -0.35 0.93
CA TRP A 8 17.82 -0.57 2.36
C TRP A 8 18.22 -1.97 2.84
N ASP A 9 17.93 -3.00 2.03
CA ASP A 9 18.16 -4.40 2.44
C ASP A 9 19.57 -4.88 2.11
N SER A 10 20.04 -4.62 0.89
CA SER A 10 21.34 -5.11 0.42
C SER A 10 22.51 -4.20 0.76
N GLY A 11 22.26 -2.92 1.07
CA GLY A 11 23.30 -1.90 1.23
C GLY A 11 24.02 -1.56 -0.07
N ALA A 12 23.49 -1.98 -1.23
CA ALA A 12 24.07 -1.68 -2.53
C ALA A 12 23.93 -0.19 -2.86
N TYR A 13 24.96 0.41 -3.44
CA TYR A 13 24.88 1.78 -3.92
C TYR A 13 23.97 1.88 -5.14
N LEU A 14 22.90 2.68 -5.05
CA LEU A 14 21.92 2.85 -6.13
C LEU A 14 22.17 4.10 -6.97
N GLY A 15 22.75 5.15 -6.38
CA GLY A 15 23.07 6.39 -7.10
C GLY A 15 22.95 7.63 -6.24
N GLU A 16 22.64 8.77 -6.87
CA GLU A 16 22.47 10.03 -6.15
C GLU A 16 21.18 10.76 -6.57
N ILE A 17 20.52 11.38 -5.60
CA ILE A 17 19.37 12.27 -5.82
C ILE A 17 19.72 13.71 -5.40
N ASP A 18 18.92 14.69 -5.83
CA ASP A 18 19.09 16.05 -5.30
C ASP A 18 18.77 16.09 -3.80
N GLU A 19 19.66 16.72 -3.05
CA GLU A 19 19.46 16.95 -1.62
C GLU A 19 18.56 18.17 -1.40
N ALA A 20 17.64 18.05 -0.45
CA ALA A 20 16.78 19.16 -0.04
C ALA A 20 17.61 20.22 0.71
N PRO A 21 17.24 21.51 0.60
CA PRO A 21 17.95 22.57 1.33
C PRO A 21 17.84 22.43 2.85
N GLU A 22 16.77 21.78 3.32
CA GLU A 22 16.49 21.48 4.71
C GLU A 22 15.88 20.07 4.78
N THR A 23 16.19 19.34 5.85
CA THR A 23 15.65 18.01 6.12
C THR A 23 15.16 17.93 7.56
N TYR A 24 14.06 17.21 7.77
CA TYR A 24 13.48 17.00 9.10
C TYR A 24 14.17 15.86 9.87
N ASN A 25 14.13 15.96 11.20
CA ASN A 25 14.59 14.89 12.09
C ASN A 25 13.65 13.68 11.98
N VAL A 26 14.23 12.49 11.84
CA VAL A 26 13.51 11.22 11.72
C VAL A 26 14.02 10.24 12.78
N VAL A 27 13.09 9.63 13.51
CA VAL A 27 13.35 8.58 14.50
C VAL A 27 12.47 7.39 14.19
N GLY A 28 13.07 6.30 13.73
CA GLY A 28 12.33 5.16 13.20
C GLY A 28 11.48 5.59 12.01
N ASN A 29 10.21 5.21 12.01
CA ASN A 29 9.26 5.52 10.94
C ASN A 29 8.42 6.78 11.22
N LEU A 30 8.92 7.70 12.06
CA LEU A 30 8.27 8.96 12.38
C LEU A 30 9.23 10.15 12.24
N ASN A 31 8.72 11.32 11.86
CA ASN A 31 9.47 12.57 11.87
C ASN A 31 9.02 13.55 12.97
N GLU A 32 9.75 14.65 13.11
CA GLU A 32 9.47 15.69 14.12
C GLU A 32 8.14 16.44 13.93
N HIS A 33 7.46 16.26 12.79
CA HIS A 33 6.14 16.81 12.52
C HIS A 33 4.99 15.84 12.86
N GLY A 34 5.31 14.64 13.37
CA GLY A 34 4.32 13.63 13.70
C GLY A 34 3.79 12.86 12.49
N LEU A 35 4.44 12.98 11.33
CA LEU A 35 4.20 12.13 10.18
C LEU A 35 4.83 10.75 10.42
N ALA A 36 4.05 9.70 10.21
CA ALA A 36 4.45 8.31 10.31
C ALA A 36 4.26 7.58 8.97
N ILE A 37 5.20 6.71 8.60
CA ILE A 37 5.09 5.86 7.40
C ILE A 37 5.50 4.43 7.75
N GLY A 38 4.57 3.48 7.64
CA GLY A 38 4.83 2.04 7.73
C GLY A 38 4.62 1.36 6.38
N GLU A 39 5.15 0.16 6.20
CA GLU A 39 5.02 -0.61 4.95
C GLU A 39 4.75 -2.10 5.17
N THR A 40 4.32 -2.74 4.07
CA THR A 40 4.41 -4.19 3.87
C THR A 40 4.57 -4.49 2.37
N THR A 41 5.53 -5.37 2.04
CA THR A 41 5.78 -5.83 0.67
C THR A 41 4.72 -6.80 0.17
N PHE A 42 4.05 -6.50 -0.94
CA PHE A 42 3.16 -7.46 -1.61
C PHE A 42 3.82 -8.16 -2.81
N GLY A 43 4.95 -7.64 -3.29
CA GLY A 43 5.66 -8.19 -4.45
C GLY A 43 4.98 -7.82 -5.75
N GLY A 44 3.83 -8.45 -6.04
CA GLY A 44 3.02 -8.22 -7.23
C GLY A 44 3.63 -8.82 -8.49
N ASN A 45 3.40 -8.18 -9.63
CA ASN A 45 3.92 -8.65 -10.92
C ASN A 45 5.46 -8.54 -10.97
N GLU A 46 6.14 -9.68 -10.92
CA GLU A 46 7.60 -9.79 -10.90
C GLU A 46 8.30 -9.07 -12.06
N THR A 47 7.63 -8.91 -13.22
CA THR A 47 8.21 -8.20 -14.37
C THR A 47 8.34 -6.69 -14.17
N LEU A 48 7.73 -6.17 -13.11
CA LEU A 48 7.70 -4.76 -12.73
C LEU A 48 8.73 -4.39 -11.66
N ALA A 49 9.40 -5.37 -11.07
CA ALA A 49 10.52 -5.18 -10.14
C ALA A 49 11.86 -4.94 -10.87
N GLY A 50 12.87 -4.44 -10.15
CA GLY A 50 14.25 -4.36 -10.66
C GLY A 50 14.45 -3.42 -11.85
N GLY A 51 13.58 -2.41 -11.97
CA GLY A 51 13.62 -1.44 -13.06
C GLY A 51 14.78 -0.43 -12.95
N ALA A 52 14.86 0.47 -13.93
CA ALA A 52 15.83 1.56 -13.93
C ALA A 52 15.42 2.66 -12.94
N GLY A 53 15.63 2.43 -11.64
CA GLY A 53 15.31 3.36 -10.56
C GLY A 53 16.42 3.45 -9.52
N LEU A 54 16.45 4.57 -8.78
CA LEU A 54 17.45 4.82 -7.74
C LEU A 54 16.91 4.61 -6.32
N LEU A 55 15.59 4.60 -6.15
CA LEU A 55 14.94 4.53 -4.84
C LEU A 55 14.37 3.13 -4.61
N ASP A 56 14.84 2.45 -3.58
CA ASP A 56 14.14 1.32 -2.99
C ASP A 56 13.05 1.81 -2.00
N TYR A 57 12.20 0.90 -1.51
CA TYR A 57 11.10 1.24 -0.60
C TYR A 57 11.57 1.93 0.69
N GLY A 58 12.66 1.46 1.30
CA GLY A 58 13.18 2.00 2.56
C GLY A 58 13.77 3.39 2.36
N SER A 59 14.55 3.58 1.29
CA SER A 59 15.03 4.90 0.89
C SER A 59 13.87 5.85 0.58
N LEU A 60 12.82 5.38 -0.09
CA LEU A 60 11.64 6.18 -0.42
C LEU A 60 10.93 6.67 0.85
N ILE A 61 10.76 5.81 1.85
CA ILE A 61 10.21 6.17 3.17
C ILE A 61 11.07 7.24 3.84
N TRP A 62 12.37 7.00 3.99
CA TRP A 62 13.27 7.88 4.74
C TRP A 62 13.45 9.25 4.08
N VAL A 63 13.65 9.27 2.77
CA VAL A 63 13.75 10.51 2.00
C VAL A 63 12.44 11.30 2.11
N THR A 64 11.29 10.63 2.11
CA THR A 64 9.99 11.30 2.28
C THR A 64 9.80 11.87 3.67
N LEU A 65 10.07 11.09 4.74
CA LEU A 65 9.96 11.55 6.12
C LEU A 65 10.83 12.79 6.40
N GLN A 66 11.97 12.91 5.71
CA GLN A 66 12.84 14.06 5.82
C GLN A 66 12.38 15.28 5.02
N ARG A 67 11.37 15.15 4.15
CA ARG A 67 10.97 16.18 3.17
C ARG A 67 9.47 16.51 3.17
N ALA A 68 8.65 15.83 3.97
CA ALA A 68 7.22 16.06 4.10
C ALA A 68 6.82 16.23 5.57
N LYS A 69 5.83 17.07 5.84
CA LYS A 69 5.32 17.35 7.19
C LYS A 69 3.98 16.66 7.47
N THR A 70 3.18 16.43 6.43
CA THR A 70 1.84 15.85 6.50
C THR A 70 1.73 14.60 5.65
N ALA A 71 0.71 13.77 5.91
CA ALA A 71 0.45 12.54 5.17
C ALA A 71 0.16 12.83 3.69
N ARG A 72 -0.60 13.88 3.40
CA ARG A 72 -0.88 14.31 2.02
C ARG A 72 0.36 14.84 1.30
N GLU A 73 1.21 15.59 1.99
CA GLU A 73 2.52 15.98 1.45
C GLU A 73 3.39 14.75 1.17
N ALA A 74 3.35 13.73 2.03
CA ALA A 74 4.11 12.50 1.86
C ALA A 74 3.64 11.68 0.64
N VAL A 75 2.32 11.58 0.40
CA VAL A 75 1.77 10.97 -0.83
C VAL A 75 2.27 11.71 -2.08
N ALA A 76 2.20 13.04 -2.08
CA ALA A 76 2.72 13.84 -3.20
C ALA A 76 4.24 13.69 -3.38
N MET A 77 4.98 13.59 -2.27
CA MET A 77 6.42 13.38 -2.25
C MET A 77 6.81 12.03 -2.84
N PHE A 78 6.11 10.95 -2.49
CA PHE A 78 6.28 9.63 -3.10
C PHE A 78 6.17 9.72 -4.62
N GLY A 79 5.05 10.27 -5.12
CA GLY A 79 4.80 10.42 -6.54
C GLY A 79 5.89 11.22 -7.27
N ARG A 80 6.35 12.33 -6.68
CA ARG A 80 7.42 13.15 -7.26
C ARG A 80 8.75 12.41 -7.30
N LEU A 81 9.13 11.76 -6.20
CA LEU A 81 10.40 11.07 -6.07
C LEU A 81 10.51 9.90 -7.05
N VAL A 82 9.47 9.06 -7.17
CA VAL A 82 9.50 7.93 -8.09
C VAL A 82 9.41 8.37 -9.56
N ALA A 83 8.73 9.47 -9.87
CA ALA A 83 8.73 10.03 -11.22
C ALA A 83 10.11 10.56 -11.63
N GLU A 84 10.80 11.24 -10.71
CA GLU A 84 12.09 11.88 -10.97
C GLU A 84 13.25 10.87 -10.98
N TYR A 85 13.31 10.02 -9.96
CA TYR A 85 14.46 9.14 -9.69
C TYR A 85 14.18 7.65 -9.95
N GLY A 86 12.93 7.28 -10.26
CA GLY A 86 12.55 5.89 -10.45
C GLY A 86 12.45 5.11 -9.14
N TYR A 87 11.98 3.88 -9.25
CA TYR A 87 11.78 2.96 -8.14
C TYR A 87 12.27 1.56 -8.54
N VAL A 88 12.99 0.87 -7.66
CA VAL A 88 13.69 -0.39 -7.99
C VAL A 88 13.13 -1.63 -7.27
N SER A 89 12.45 -1.44 -6.14
CA SER A 89 11.90 -2.56 -5.36
C SER A 89 10.64 -3.16 -6.00
N GLU A 90 10.16 -4.25 -5.38
CA GLU A 90 8.89 -4.86 -5.72
C GLU A 90 7.70 -4.00 -5.24
N GLY A 91 6.48 -4.51 -5.41
CA GLY A 91 5.27 -3.84 -5.00
C GLY A 91 5.10 -3.72 -3.49
N GLU A 92 4.74 -2.53 -3.03
CA GLU A 92 4.66 -2.14 -1.62
C GLU A 92 3.34 -1.47 -1.27
N SER A 93 2.80 -1.80 -0.09
CA SER A 93 1.69 -1.06 0.51
C SER A 93 2.21 -0.21 1.67
N PHE A 94 1.98 1.10 1.64
CA PHE A 94 2.39 2.04 2.67
C PHE A 94 1.18 2.54 3.46
N THR A 95 1.28 2.54 4.79
CA THR A 95 0.39 3.29 5.67
C THR A 95 1.06 4.62 5.99
N ILE A 96 0.45 5.72 5.56
CA ILE A 96 0.96 7.07 5.74
C ILE A 96 -0.02 7.82 6.65
N ALA A 97 0.42 8.25 7.83
CA ALA A 97 -0.46 8.84 8.83
C ALA A 97 0.15 10.10 9.45
N ASP A 98 -0.69 11.09 9.73
CA ASP A 98 -0.37 12.21 10.61
C ASP A 98 -1.50 12.40 11.65
N ALA A 99 -1.50 13.53 12.34
CA ALA A 99 -2.50 13.81 13.37
C ALA A 99 -3.91 14.13 12.80
N GLN A 100 -4.09 14.25 11.48
CA GLN A 100 -5.32 14.63 10.81
C GLN A 100 -5.88 13.53 9.92
N GLU A 101 -5.02 12.80 9.21
CA GLU A 101 -5.46 11.82 8.20
C GLU A 101 -4.55 10.60 8.11
N VAL A 102 -5.12 9.50 7.61
CA VAL A 102 -4.42 8.24 7.32
C VAL A 102 -4.71 7.83 5.89
N TRP A 103 -3.67 7.42 5.17
CA TRP A 103 -3.71 6.99 3.79
C TRP A 103 -3.12 5.59 3.67
N VAL A 104 -3.73 4.78 2.81
CA VAL A 104 -3.10 3.56 2.29
C VAL A 104 -2.67 3.86 0.86
N LEU A 105 -1.39 3.69 0.57
CA LEU A 105 -0.80 3.87 -0.74
C LEU A 105 -0.22 2.54 -1.24
N GLU A 106 -0.65 2.08 -2.39
CA GLU A 106 -0.08 0.90 -3.05
C GLU A 106 0.73 1.36 -4.26
N LEU A 107 1.98 0.91 -4.34
CA LEU A 107 2.94 1.34 -5.34
C LEU A 107 3.70 0.14 -5.89
N ILE A 108 3.90 0.12 -7.20
CA ILE A 108 4.74 -0.87 -7.87
C ILE A 108 5.61 -0.20 -8.93
N GLY A 109 6.81 -0.72 -9.12
CA GLY A 109 7.72 -0.26 -10.16
C GLY A 109 7.15 -0.40 -11.57
N LYS A 110 7.88 0.13 -12.54
CA LYS A 110 7.58 -0.05 -13.97
C LYS A 110 8.54 -1.03 -14.67
N GLY A 111 9.34 -1.74 -13.88
CA GLY A 111 10.28 -2.77 -14.32
C GLY A 111 11.18 -2.33 -15.46
N LYS A 112 11.35 -3.23 -16.43
CA LYS A 112 12.16 -2.98 -17.64
C LYS A 112 11.50 -2.04 -18.66
N TYR A 113 10.22 -1.68 -18.47
CA TYR A 113 9.44 -0.99 -19.50
C TYR A 113 9.77 0.49 -19.54
N GLU A 114 9.79 1.16 -18.38
CA GLU A 114 10.22 2.55 -18.27
C GLU A 114 10.64 2.89 -16.82
N LYS A 115 11.32 4.02 -16.64
CA LYS A 115 11.67 4.52 -15.31
C LYS A 115 10.40 5.01 -14.60
N GLY A 116 10.23 4.62 -13.34
CA GLY A 116 9.19 5.15 -12.47
C GLY A 116 8.46 4.06 -11.69
N ALA A 117 7.35 4.46 -11.09
CA ALA A 117 6.38 3.58 -10.45
C ALA A 117 4.97 4.06 -10.80
N VAL A 118 4.00 3.15 -10.72
CA VAL A 118 2.58 3.47 -10.70
C VAL A 118 2.04 3.21 -9.31
N TRP A 119 1.08 4.01 -8.88
CA TRP A 119 0.58 3.96 -7.52
C TRP A 119 -0.83 4.52 -7.40
N VAL A 120 -1.54 4.10 -6.35
CA VAL A 120 -2.83 4.64 -5.93
C VAL A 120 -2.79 4.83 -4.42
N ALA A 121 -3.26 5.98 -3.94
CA ALA A 121 -3.39 6.31 -2.53
C ALA A 121 -4.85 6.61 -2.22
N VAL A 122 -5.39 5.95 -1.20
CA VAL A 122 -6.77 6.13 -0.72
C VAL A 122 -6.75 6.55 0.75
N ARG A 123 -7.46 7.64 1.06
CA ARG A 123 -7.67 8.11 2.42
C ARG A 123 -8.62 7.16 3.15
N ILE A 124 -8.27 6.77 4.37
CA ILE A 124 -9.15 6.01 5.24
C ILE A 124 -10.11 6.99 5.94
N PRO A 125 -11.45 6.79 5.85
CA PRO A 125 -12.40 7.68 6.48
C PRO A 125 -12.24 7.74 8.01
N ASP A 126 -12.54 8.90 8.59
CA ASP A 126 -12.53 9.08 10.04
C ASP A 126 -13.46 8.05 10.71
N GLY A 127 -12.95 7.43 11.78
CA GLY A 127 -13.67 6.40 12.52
C GLY A 127 -13.68 5.02 11.86
N HIS A 128 -12.98 4.81 10.74
CA HIS A 128 -12.75 3.49 10.15
C HIS A 128 -11.37 2.94 10.52
N VAL A 129 -11.20 1.64 10.33
CA VAL A 129 -9.90 0.97 10.38
C VAL A 129 -9.61 0.29 9.05
N SER A 130 -8.33 0.29 8.68
CA SER A 130 -7.80 -0.47 7.57
C SER A 130 -6.71 -1.41 8.06
N GLY A 131 -6.27 -2.31 7.18
CA GLY A 131 -5.20 -3.24 7.42
C GLY A 131 -4.65 -3.69 6.08
N HIS A 132 -3.35 -3.89 6.02
CA HIS A 132 -2.66 -4.41 4.85
C HIS A 132 -1.63 -5.42 5.31
N ALA A 133 -1.38 -6.38 4.43
CA ALA A 133 -0.49 -7.51 4.60
C ALA A 133 0.29 -7.66 3.28
N ASN A 134 0.92 -8.81 3.04
CA ASN A 134 1.68 -9.05 1.81
C ASN A 134 0.74 -9.38 0.61
N GLN A 135 -0.21 -8.48 0.32
CA GLN A 135 -1.17 -8.54 -0.80
C GLN A 135 -1.76 -7.13 -0.99
N ALA A 136 -1.73 -6.60 -2.21
CA ALA A 136 -2.42 -5.35 -2.56
C ALA A 136 -3.95 -5.53 -2.41
N ARG A 137 -4.64 -4.49 -1.93
CA ARG A 137 -6.06 -4.48 -1.55
C ARG A 137 -6.83 -3.32 -2.16
N ILE A 138 -6.19 -2.28 -2.69
CA ILE A 138 -6.90 -1.23 -3.43
C ILE A 138 -7.39 -1.84 -4.75
N GLN A 139 -8.70 -2.07 -4.83
CA GLN A 139 -9.34 -2.60 -6.02
C GLN A 139 -9.71 -1.44 -6.96
N ARG A 140 -11.00 -1.25 -7.25
CA ARG A 140 -11.49 -0.06 -7.95
C ARG A 140 -11.40 1.15 -7.02
N PHE A 141 -11.03 2.29 -7.59
CA PHE A 141 -10.86 3.54 -6.88
C PHE A 141 -11.52 4.69 -7.66
N PRO A 142 -11.95 5.76 -6.99
CA PRO A 142 -12.57 6.89 -7.67
C PRO A 142 -11.54 7.66 -8.50
N LEU A 143 -11.92 8.04 -9.71
CA LEU A 143 -11.09 8.80 -10.65
C LEU A 143 -11.33 10.33 -10.56
N ASP A 144 -12.37 10.75 -9.83
CA ASP A 144 -12.78 12.14 -9.67
C ASP A 144 -13.13 12.44 -8.19
N ASP A 145 -12.20 12.09 -7.29
CA ASP A 145 -12.28 12.39 -5.85
C ASP A 145 -10.87 12.67 -5.28
N PRO A 146 -10.23 13.78 -5.67
CA PRO A 146 -8.86 14.10 -5.24
C PRO A 146 -8.71 14.33 -3.72
N GLU A 147 -9.82 14.54 -3.02
CA GLU A 147 -9.81 14.69 -1.56
C GLU A 147 -9.51 13.37 -0.86
N ASN A 148 -10.02 12.25 -1.40
CA ASN A 148 -9.92 10.91 -0.79
C ASN A 148 -9.14 9.90 -1.62
N CYS A 149 -8.80 10.20 -2.88
CA CYS A 149 -8.07 9.31 -3.77
C CYS A 149 -7.13 10.10 -4.69
N ILE A 150 -5.84 9.78 -4.63
CA ILE A 150 -4.80 10.37 -5.47
C ILE A 150 -4.01 9.23 -6.08
N TYR A 151 -3.68 9.29 -7.37
CA TYR A 151 -3.00 8.21 -8.06
C TYR A 151 -2.04 8.73 -9.12
N ALA A 152 -1.12 7.86 -9.55
CA ALA A 152 -0.19 8.16 -10.63
C ALA A 152 -0.97 8.51 -11.91
N PRO A 153 -0.69 9.64 -12.59
CA PRO A 153 -1.46 10.08 -13.76
C PRO A 153 -1.58 9.04 -14.88
N ASP A 154 -0.62 8.13 -14.95
CA ASP A 154 -0.51 7.08 -15.96
C ASP A 154 -0.81 5.67 -15.44
N VAL A 155 -1.36 5.50 -14.23
CA VAL A 155 -1.65 4.18 -13.62
C VAL A 155 -2.43 3.27 -14.58
N ILE A 156 -3.45 3.78 -15.27
CA ILE A 156 -4.24 2.95 -16.20
C ILE A 156 -3.55 2.82 -17.57
N SER A 157 -3.00 3.93 -18.10
CA SER A 157 -2.37 3.91 -19.43
C SER A 157 -1.10 3.07 -19.49
N PHE A 158 -0.35 3.01 -18.39
CA PHE A 158 0.81 2.13 -18.26
C PHE A 158 0.37 0.66 -18.30
N ALA A 159 -0.63 0.26 -17.52
CA ALA A 159 -1.16 -1.11 -17.59
C ALA A 159 -1.59 -1.51 -19.01
N ILE A 160 -2.21 -0.57 -19.74
CA ILE A 160 -2.59 -0.78 -21.15
C ILE A 160 -1.38 -0.96 -22.05
N SER A 161 -0.35 -0.10 -21.92
CA SER A 161 0.80 -0.10 -22.82
C SER A 161 1.63 -1.39 -22.74
N ILE A 162 1.64 -2.05 -21.57
CA ILE A 162 2.35 -3.31 -21.34
C ILE A 162 1.44 -4.55 -21.40
N GLY A 163 0.16 -4.37 -21.73
CA GLY A 163 -0.79 -5.47 -21.93
C GLY A 163 -1.36 -6.10 -20.66
N LEU A 164 -1.22 -5.47 -19.49
CA LEU A 164 -1.88 -5.91 -18.25
C LEU A 164 -3.36 -5.53 -18.19
N TRP A 165 -3.77 -4.49 -18.93
CA TRP A 165 -5.17 -4.06 -19.00
C TRP A 165 -5.65 -3.85 -20.44
N PRO A 166 -6.86 -4.32 -20.83
CA PRO A 166 -7.37 -4.11 -22.19
C PRO A 166 -7.71 -2.64 -22.49
N ALA A 167 -7.20 -2.10 -23.60
CA ALA A 167 -7.39 -0.68 -23.98
C ALA A 167 -8.85 -0.23 -24.17
N GLY A 168 -9.77 -1.15 -24.48
CA GLY A 168 -11.19 -0.87 -24.72
C GLY A 168 -12.09 -0.96 -23.48
N ARG A 169 -11.53 -1.29 -22.31
CA ARG A 169 -12.31 -1.49 -21.10
C ARG A 169 -12.56 -0.15 -20.38
N PRO A 170 -13.75 0.07 -19.79
CA PRO A 170 -14.03 1.30 -19.03
C PRO A 170 -12.98 1.51 -17.93
N LYS A 171 -12.50 2.75 -17.78
CA LYS A 171 -11.45 3.08 -16.80
C LYS A 171 -11.96 2.91 -15.37
N GLU A 172 -13.25 3.12 -15.16
CA GLU A 172 -13.94 3.00 -13.89
C GLU A 172 -14.01 1.55 -13.38
N GLU A 173 -13.78 0.57 -14.26
CA GLU A 173 -13.65 -0.84 -13.88
C GLU A 173 -12.23 -1.23 -13.48
N PHE A 174 -11.24 -0.36 -13.69
CA PHE A 174 -9.84 -0.64 -13.40
C PHE A 174 -9.66 -0.92 -11.91
N SER A 175 -8.98 -2.01 -11.60
CA SER A 175 -8.66 -2.44 -10.24
C SER A 175 -7.14 -2.52 -10.11
N PHE A 176 -6.55 -1.74 -9.19
CA PHE A 176 -5.09 -1.68 -9.04
C PHE A 176 -4.56 -3.05 -8.64
N SER A 177 -5.09 -3.62 -7.55
CA SER A 177 -4.70 -4.94 -7.09
C SER A 177 -4.93 -6.03 -8.14
N ASP A 178 -6.12 -6.12 -8.77
CA ASP A 178 -6.35 -7.21 -9.74
C ASP A 178 -5.48 -7.09 -11.01
N THR A 179 -4.89 -5.92 -11.27
CA THR A 179 -4.02 -5.67 -12.42
C THR A 179 -2.54 -5.90 -12.09
N TYR A 180 -2.08 -5.41 -10.94
CA TYR A 180 -0.66 -5.37 -10.58
C TYR A 180 -0.25 -6.43 -9.55
N ASP A 181 -1.19 -6.94 -8.78
CA ASP A 181 -0.98 -8.02 -7.81
C ASP A 181 -2.24 -8.90 -7.70
N PRO A 182 -2.54 -9.69 -8.76
CA PRO A 182 -3.76 -10.49 -8.82
C PRO A 182 -3.83 -11.49 -7.66
N ILE A 183 -4.99 -11.57 -7.03
CA ILE A 183 -5.17 -12.44 -5.86
C ILE A 183 -4.90 -13.91 -6.18
N THR A 184 -4.08 -14.55 -5.35
CA THR A 184 -3.81 -15.99 -5.41
C THR A 184 -4.35 -16.70 -4.17
N PHE A 185 -4.33 -18.04 -4.17
CA PHE A 185 -4.62 -18.81 -2.96
C PHE A 185 -3.72 -18.39 -1.79
N SER A 186 -2.41 -18.23 -2.04
CA SER A 186 -1.45 -17.81 -1.01
C SER A 186 -1.70 -16.38 -0.54
N GLY A 187 -1.99 -15.45 -1.45
CA GLY A 187 -2.34 -14.07 -1.09
C GLY A 187 -3.58 -14.01 -0.20
N ALA A 188 -4.62 -14.78 -0.54
CA ALA A 188 -5.82 -14.86 0.29
C ALA A 188 -5.54 -15.53 1.65
N ARG A 189 -4.84 -16.67 1.66
CA ARG A 189 -4.68 -17.52 2.84
C ARG A 189 -3.61 -17.06 3.83
N GLN A 190 -2.55 -16.41 3.34
CA GLN A 190 -1.39 -15.99 4.15
C GLN A 190 -1.39 -14.47 4.41
N SER A 191 -1.99 -13.68 3.53
CA SER A 191 -2.01 -12.21 3.65
C SER A 191 -3.37 -11.70 4.06
N ASP A 192 -4.37 -11.79 3.18
CA ASP A 192 -5.70 -11.23 3.46
C ASP A 192 -6.39 -11.92 4.65
N ALA A 193 -6.09 -13.20 4.93
CA ALA A 193 -6.53 -13.87 6.15
C ALA A 193 -6.14 -13.12 7.45
N ARG A 194 -4.94 -12.51 7.51
CA ARG A 194 -4.50 -11.73 8.69
C ARG A 194 -5.36 -10.48 8.88
N VAL A 195 -5.65 -9.78 7.78
CA VAL A 195 -6.52 -8.61 7.79
C VAL A 195 -7.95 -9.00 8.14
N TRP A 196 -8.43 -10.12 7.60
CA TRP A 196 -9.74 -10.68 7.91
C TRP A 196 -9.90 -11.02 9.39
N SER A 197 -8.88 -11.61 10.02
CA SER A 197 -8.92 -11.91 11.45
C SER A 197 -9.12 -10.64 12.27
N PHE A 198 -8.34 -9.59 11.97
CA PHE A 198 -8.48 -8.29 12.62
C PHE A 198 -9.87 -7.68 12.36
N PHE A 199 -10.32 -7.63 11.10
CA PHE A 199 -11.62 -7.05 10.75
C PHE A 199 -12.77 -7.81 11.38
N SER A 200 -12.76 -9.14 11.37
CA SER A 200 -13.76 -9.99 12.03
C SER A 200 -13.85 -9.69 13.53
N ALA A 201 -12.71 -9.44 14.17
CA ALA A 201 -12.67 -9.13 15.59
C ALA A 201 -13.24 -7.75 15.93
N VAL A 202 -13.24 -6.76 15.01
CA VAL A 202 -13.57 -5.36 15.34
C VAL A 202 -14.76 -4.78 14.58
N ALA A 203 -15.14 -5.33 13.43
CA ALA A 203 -16.17 -4.78 12.55
C ALA A 203 -17.52 -4.59 13.29
N GLU A 204 -18.22 -3.50 12.94
CA GLU A 204 -19.60 -3.25 13.36
C GLU A 204 -20.54 -4.31 12.79
N ASP A 205 -20.32 -4.72 11.54
CA ASP A 205 -21.05 -5.81 10.89
C ASP A 205 -20.61 -7.18 11.44
N ARG A 206 -21.50 -7.82 12.19
CA ARG A 206 -21.28 -9.14 12.80
C ARG A 206 -21.25 -10.29 11.79
N SER A 207 -21.69 -10.05 10.56
CA SER A 207 -21.63 -11.06 9.50
C SER A 207 -20.29 -11.08 8.76
N PHE A 208 -19.39 -10.11 9.03
CA PHE A 208 -18.12 -9.94 8.31
C PHE A 208 -17.28 -11.22 8.25
N GLU A 209 -17.06 -11.88 9.39
CA GLU A 209 -16.26 -13.11 9.49
C GLU A 209 -16.76 -14.16 8.48
N LYS A 210 -18.05 -14.50 8.58
CA LYS A 210 -18.71 -15.50 7.73
C LYS A 210 -18.81 -15.07 6.27
N ALA A 211 -19.00 -13.78 6.00
CA ALA A 211 -19.11 -13.26 4.65
C ALA A 211 -17.83 -13.47 3.82
N TYR A 212 -16.67 -13.44 4.48
CA TYR A 212 -15.36 -13.50 3.82
C TYR A 212 -14.56 -14.77 4.16
N GLU A 213 -15.08 -15.69 4.97
CA GLU A 213 -14.43 -16.95 5.32
C GLU A 213 -14.05 -17.77 4.08
N ALA A 214 -14.97 -17.96 3.14
CA ALA A 214 -14.71 -18.70 1.90
C ALA A 214 -13.60 -18.04 1.04
N TYR A 215 -13.46 -16.72 1.12
CA TYR A 215 -12.41 -15.99 0.42
C TYR A 215 -11.04 -16.27 1.04
N VAL A 216 -10.90 -16.11 2.37
CA VAL A 216 -9.61 -16.31 3.06
C VAL A 216 -9.20 -17.78 3.16
N LEU A 217 -10.15 -18.71 3.04
CA LEU A 217 -9.89 -20.13 2.84
C LEU A 217 -9.44 -20.47 1.41
N GLY A 218 -9.44 -19.49 0.50
CA GLY A 218 -9.08 -19.67 -0.91
C GLY A 218 -10.10 -20.45 -1.73
N GLN A 219 -11.34 -20.59 -1.24
CA GLN A 219 -12.42 -21.35 -1.90
C GLN A 219 -13.15 -20.51 -2.96
N ASN A 220 -13.22 -19.19 -2.77
CA ASN A 220 -13.77 -18.25 -3.74
C ASN A 220 -12.90 -17.01 -3.86
N LEU A 221 -12.11 -16.93 -4.94
CA LEU A 221 -11.20 -15.83 -5.22
C LEU A 221 -11.75 -14.84 -6.28
N SER A 222 -13.06 -14.83 -6.51
CA SER A 222 -13.65 -13.85 -7.43
C SER A 222 -13.45 -12.42 -6.91
N ALA A 223 -13.38 -11.45 -7.82
CA ALA A 223 -13.29 -10.03 -7.44
C ALA A 223 -14.42 -9.60 -6.49
N SER A 224 -15.63 -10.15 -6.66
CA SER A 224 -16.78 -9.86 -5.80
C SER A 224 -16.72 -10.52 -4.41
N ALA A 225 -15.82 -11.47 -4.19
CA ALA A 225 -15.62 -12.13 -2.90
C ALA A 225 -14.57 -11.42 -2.02
N ARG A 226 -13.85 -10.43 -2.56
CA ARG A 226 -12.77 -9.75 -1.86
C ARG A 226 -13.30 -8.80 -0.78
N MET A 227 -12.54 -8.67 0.30
CA MET A 227 -12.85 -7.78 1.41
C MET A 227 -12.73 -6.29 1.02
N PRO A 228 -13.51 -5.39 1.67
CA PRO A 228 -13.33 -3.95 1.51
C PRO A 228 -11.99 -3.49 2.10
N LEU A 229 -11.44 -2.39 1.59
CA LEU A 229 -10.16 -1.83 2.07
C LEU A 229 -10.20 -1.48 3.57
N HIS A 230 -11.35 -1.01 4.07
CA HIS A 230 -11.54 -0.61 5.45
C HIS A 230 -12.92 -1.03 5.99
N VAL A 231 -13.06 -1.11 7.31
CA VAL A 231 -14.33 -1.36 7.99
C VAL A 231 -14.56 -0.34 9.10
N LYS A 232 -15.82 -0.07 9.42
CA LYS A 232 -16.16 0.68 10.62
C LYS A 232 -16.12 -0.27 11.82
N PRO A 233 -15.33 0.01 12.86
CA PRO A 233 -15.29 -0.82 14.05
C PRO A 233 -16.53 -0.57 14.94
N ARG A 234 -16.94 -1.58 15.70
CA ARG A 234 -18.06 -1.50 16.66
C ARG A 234 -17.83 -0.53 17.83
N ALA A 235 -16.57 -0.22 18.12
CA ALA A 235 -16.13 0.65 19.20
C ALA A 235 -14.75 1.23 18.87
N LYS A 236 -14.33 2.26 19.61
CA LYS A 236 -12.95 2.78 19.53
C LYS A 236 -11.97 1.69 19.97
N ILE A 237 -10.84 1.61 19.27
CA ILE A 237 -9.78 0.62 19.52
C ILE A 237 -8.64 1.31 20.27
N SER A 238 -8.28 0.77 21.42
CA SER A 238 -7.11 1.22 22.17
C SER A 238 -5.81 0.63 21.60
N ALA A 239 -4.68 1.28 21.89
CA ALA A 239 -3.37 0.74 21.51
C ALA A 239 -3.12 -0.67 22.07
N HIS A 240 -3.62 -0.97 23.27
CA HIS A 240 -3.49 -2.30 23.87
C HIS A 240 -4.27 -3.37 23.11
N GLU A 241 -5.52 -3.06 22.71
CA GLU A 241 -6.32 -3.96 21.87
C GLU A 241 -5.66 -4.19 20.52
N LEU A 242 -5.14 -3.13 19.88
CA LEU A 242 -4.41 -3.25 18.61
C LEU A 242 -3.18 -4.16 18.75
N MET A 243 -2.40 -4.01 19.84
CA MET A 243 -1.28 -4.92 20.13
C MET A 243 -1.74 -6.36 20.36
N GLY A 244 -2.94 -6.57 20.90
CA GLY A 244 -3.56 -7.89 21.00
C GLY A 244 -3.84 -8.49 19.62
N HIS A 245 -4.46 -7.71 18.74
CA HIS A 245 -4.74 -8.14 17.36
C HIS A 245 -3.47 -8.42 16.55
N MET A 246 -2.37 -7.68 16.77
CA MET A 246 -1.08 -7.96 16.13
C MET A 246 -0.40 -9.26 16.60
N ARG A 247 -0.86 -9.85 17.71
CA ARG A 247 -0.39 -11.15 18.21
C ARG A 247 -1.33 -12.31 17.92
N ASN A 248 -2.52 -12.00 17.41
CA ASN A 248 -3.54 -13.01 17.09
C ASN A 248 -3.03 -13.96 16.00
N HIS A 249 -3.34 -15.23 16.19
CA HIS A 249 -3.05 -16.33 15.28
C HIS A 249 -4.37 -17.07 14.96
N TYR A 250 -5.41 -16.29 14.65
CA TYR A 250 -6.73 -16.76 14.22
C TYR A 250 -7.58 -17.47 15.29
N GLU A 251 -7.32 -17.20 16.57
CA GLU A 251 -8.01 -17.86 17.68
C GLU A 251 -9.54 -17.81 17.53
N GLY A 252 -10.18 -18.98 17.64
CA GLY A 252 -11.63 -19.11 17.59
C GLY A 252 -12.24 -19.09 16.19
N THR A 253 -11.44 -19.18 15.14
CA THR A 253 -11.90 -19.20 13.73
C THR A 253 -11.59 -20.53 13.03
N ALA A 254 -12.06 -20.70 11.79
CA ALA A 254 -11.68 -21.85 10.95
C ALA A 254 -10.17 -21.93 10.60
N LEU A 255 -9.39 -20.90 10.94
CA LEU A 255 -7.96 -20.81 10.67
C LEU A 255 -7.08 -21.00 11.93
N ASP A 256 -7.70 -21.26 13.09
CA ASP A 256 -7.01 -21.52 14.36
C ASP A 256 -6.08 -22.76 14.23
N PRO A 257 -4.76 -22.65 14.49
CA PRO A 257 -3.76 -23.70 14.28
C PRO A 257 -3.96 -25.02 15.05
#